data_AF-A0A423WYC9-F1
#
_entry.id   AF-A0A423WYC9-F1
#
_cell.length_a   1.000
_cell.length_b   1.000
_cell.length_c   1.000
_cell.angle_alpha   90.00
_cell.angle_beta   90.00
_cell.angle_gamma   90.00
#
_symmetry.space_group_name_H-M   'P 1'
#
loop_
_entity.id
_entity.type
_entity.pdbx_description
1 polymer ?
#
loop_
_entity_poly.entity_id
_entity_poly.type
_entity_poly.pdbx_seq_one_letter_code
_entity_poly.pdbx_strand_id
1 'polypeptide(L)'
;MAETNIGSFQTQWDSLSAAPRKFDSETENRPFLVDLVGTTDSDDDGDDGHDESFHSSGDPNPKWNRLDHEGVEGDGQTDLGGIRSSNTDGVDVIHHFLHKLRADNHLPYCDAEKVFSSFCSKAVRKDGCVGFIDDRNIDRLQCGKFDRQLAVDEFCEALQENRWSGECEGTKTTSPAMKDEKIGSLCAHRRLILVENPNGQAVKALLSTASKRESAIITDWMYKYVNFEPSIGFQQRVEFWKDFVLNFHMPCFVYRSELSEQQEKELLAHPLRQCFRLPCPPVSGQAHAPSSKEYLCEVQISISVFGVDTEKWAAYAFEDTYHRESSIEGYPDDDSGVLRVRLDPVAGGSLSLEDPIPGPIDYFLQVVQDRLKSLAAKWDYAVRVITALFKKTKPQYLPAICADNGSHRGKRHVKSLDQWITHMGAITTELLAKVEDIAAAGETFRDFRLALGAFVSAAALKKFSLSLNST
;
A
#
# COMPACT_ATOMS: atom_id res chain seq x y z
N MET A 1 31.56 -22.44 -8.58
CA MET A 1 31.05 -23.55 -7.75
C MET A 1 29.79 -23.07 -7.02
N ALA A 2 28.69 -22.97 -7.75
CA ALA A 2 27.36 -22.69 -7.21
C ALA A 2 26.35 -23.49 -8.05
N GLU A 3 26.43 -24.82 -7.95
CA GLU A 3 25.35 -25.71 -8.39
C GLU A 3 24.38 -25.82 -7.22
N THR A 4 23.57 -24.78 -7.02
CA THR A 4 22.60 -24.69 -5.92
C THR A 4 21.24 -25.23 -6.34
N ASN A 5 20.88 -26.38 -5.77
CA ASN A 5 19.59 -26.66 -5.13
C ASN A 5 18.27 -26.42 -5.89
N ILE A 6 18.26 -26.48 -7.22
CA ILE A 6 17.00 -26.39 -8.02
C ILE A 6 16.03 -27.53 -7.66
N GLY A 7 16.54 -28.70 -7.26
CA GLY A 7 15.73 -29.87 -6.92
C GLY A 7 14.93 -29.77 -5.63
N SER A 8 15.34 -28.95 -4.64
CA SER A 8 14.64 -28.90 -3.33
C SER A 8 13.35 -28.07 -3.38
N PHE A 9 13.27 -27.08 -4.28
CA PHE A 9 12.11 -26.20 -4.34
C PHE A 9 10.92 -26.80 -5.11
N GLN A 10 11.13 -27.63 -6.14
CA GLN A 10 10.05 -28.33 -6.87
C GLN A 10 9.18 -29.18 -5.93
N THR A 11 9.83 -30.00 -5.11
CA THR A 11 9.17 -30.77 -4.05
C THR A 11 8.41 -29.91 -3.03
N GLN A 12 8.75 -28.63 -2.90
CA GLN A 12 8.16 -27.73 -1.93
C GLN A 12 6.84 -27.10 -2.44
N TRP A 13 6.72 -26.80 -3.73
CA TRP A 13 5.46 -26.33 -4.34
C TRP A 13 4.47 -27.47 -4.58
N ASP A 14 4.97 -28.61 -5.03
CA ASP A 14 4.15 -29.83 -5.09
C ASP A 14 3.66 -30.20 -3.68
N SER A 15 4.46 -29.91 -2.63
CA SER A 15 3.99 -29.96 -1.25
C SER A 15 2.92 -28.92 -0.94
N LEU A 16 3.05 -27.65 -1.37
CA LEU A 16 2.00 -26.63 -1.21
C LEU A 16 0.65 -27.08 -1.77
N SER A 17 0.66 -27.75 -2.91
CA SER A 17 -0.55 -28.28 -3.58
C SER A 17 -1.02 -29.66 -3.07
N ALA A 18 -0.17 -30.46 -2.42
CA ALA A 18 -0.47 -31.86 -2.08
C ALA A 18 -1.48 -32.07 -0.94
N ALA A 19 -1.80 -31.05 -0.15
CA ALA A 19 -2.98 -31.01 0.73
C ALA A 19 -3.07 -29.59 1.31
N PRO A 20 -4.17 -28.86 1.06
CA PRO A 20 -4.44 -27.59 1.74
C PRO A 20 -4.41 -27.82 3.26
N ARG A 21 -3.77 -26.91 3.99
CA ARG A 21 -3.92 -26.88 5.44
C ARG A 21 -5.40 -26.64 5.74
N LYS A 22 -5.95 -27.33 6.75
CA LYS A 22 -7.28 -26.98 7.23
C LYS A 22 -7.26 -25.52 7.69
N PHE A 23 -8.14 -24.71 7.12
CA PHE A 23 -8.24 -23.31 7.48
C PHE A 23 -8.92 -23.21 8.83
N ASP A 24 -8.30 -22.52 9.77
CA ASP A 24 -8.86 -22.34 11.12
C ASP A 24 -9.43 -20.93 11.23
N SER A 25 -10.74 -20.81 11.04
CA SER A 25 -11.41 -19.51 11.04
C SER A 25 -11.30 -18.77 12.36
N GLU A 26 -11.09 -19.46 13.49
CA GLU A 26 -10.95 -18.79 14.78
C GLU A 26 -9.59 -18.11 14.88
N THR A 27 -8.51 -18.77 14.48
CA THR A 27 -7.17 -18.19 14.57
C THR A 27 -6.83 -17.25 13.43
N GLU A 28 -7.33 -17.51 12.21
CA GLU A 28 -6.99 -16.75 11.01
C GLU A 28 -7.75 -15.43 10.90
N ASN A 29 -8.97 -15.34 11.46
CA ASN A 29 -9.74 -14.09 11.52
C ASN A 29 -9.51 -13.29 12.81
N ARG A 30 -8.91 -13.88 13.85
CA ARG A 30 -8.69 -13.19 15.12
C ARG A 30 -7.59 -12.13 14.97
N PRO A 31 -7.87 -10.85 15.27
CA PRO A 31 -6.85 -9.83 15.19
C PRO A 31 -5.73 -10.08 16.21
N PHE A 32 -4.48 -9.87 15.79
CA PHE A 32 -3.27 -10.12 16.59
C PHE A 32 -3.27 -9.37 17.94
N LEU A 33 -3.92 -8.22 18.00
CA LEU A 33 -4.03 -7.41 19.21
C LEU A 33 -4.97 -7.99 20.26
N VAL A 34 -5.99 -8.77 19.87
CA VAL A 34 -6.96 -9.36 20.81
C VAL A 34 -6.29 -10.37 21.75
N ASP A 35 -5.25 -11.06 21.27
CA ASP A 35 -4.48 -12.00 22.07
C ASP A 35 -3.67 -11.34 23.20
N LEU A 36 -3.60 -9.99 23.26
CA LEU A 36 -2.80 -9.29 24.25
C LEU A 36 -3.58 -8.92 25.52
N VAL A 37 -4.89 -8.68 25.42
CA VAL A 37 -5.72 -8.25 26.55
C VAL A 37 -6.03 -9.39 27.53
N GLY A 38 -5.85 -10.65 27.12
CA GLY A 38 -6.32 -11.84 27.86
C GLY A 38 -5.30 -12.63 28.68
N THR A 39 -4.10 -12.10 28.96
CA THR A 39 -3.05 -12.88 29.68
C THR A 39 -2.48 -12.21 30.93
N THR A 40 -3.07 -11.10 31.39
CA THR A 40 -2.86 -10.68 32.78
C THR A 40 -3.75 -11.52 33.70
N ASP A 41 -3.54 -12.83 33.68
CA ASP A 41 -3.98 -13.66 34.80
C ASP A 41 -3.13 -13.20 35.98
N SER A 42 -3.83 -12.54 36.90
CA SER A 42 -3.32 -12.23 38.22
C SER A 42 -2.95 -13.55 38.88
N ASP A 43 -1.66 -13.87 38.88
CA ASP A 43 -1.03 -14.68 39.92
C ASP A 43 -1.14 -13.89 41.25
N ASP A 44 -2.37 -13.70 41.71
CA ASP A 44 -2.68 -13.28 43.07
C ASP A 44 -2.84 -14.58 43.86
N ASP A 45 -1.71 -15.06 44.36
CA ASP A 45 -1.61 -16.10 45.39
C ASP A 45 -2.26 -15.56 46.68
N GLY A 46 -3.58 -15.45 46.66
CA GLY A 46 -4.45 -15.09 47.76
C GLY A 46 -5.13 -16.34 48.31
N ASP A 47 -4.39 -17.07 49.12
CA ASP A 47 -4.89 -18.01 50.12
C ASP A 47 -6.08 -17.40 50.88
N ASP A 48 -7.23 -18.07 50.82
CA ASP A 48 -8.19 -18.30 51.92
C ASP A 48 -9.60 -18.52 51.37
N GLY A 49 -10.04 -19.77 51.50
CA GLY A 49 -11.30 -20.24 50.92
C GLY A 49 -12.55 -19.66 51.56
N HIS A 50 -13.59 -19.50 50.74
CA HIS A 50 -14.97 -19.82 51.09
C HIS A 50 -15.75 -20.09 49.80
N ASP A 51 -16.44 -21.24 49.79
CA ASP A 51 -17.51 -21.59 48.86
C ASP A 51 -18.50 -20.42 48.73
N GLU A 52 -18.81 -19.98 47.52
CA GLU A 52 -20.18 -19.78 47.04
C GLU A 52 -20.22 -19.76 45.50
N SER A 53 -21.18 -20.52 44.97
CA SER A 53 -21.49 -20.70 43.57
C SER A 53 -22.09 -19.45 42.94
N PHE A 54 -21.48 -18.92 41.87
CA PHE A 54 -22.13 -17.99 40.95
C PHE A 54 -21.91 -18.40 39.49
N HIS A 55 -23.02 -18.60 38.78
CA HIS A 55 -23.03 -18.72 37.33
C HIS A 55 -22.78 -17.35 36.70
N SER A 56 -21.71 -17.21 35.92
CA SER A 56 -21.47 -16.03 35.09
C SER A 56 -21.34 -16.44 33.63
N SER A 57 -22.36 -16.09 32.84
CA SER A 57 -22.33 -16.09 31.37
C SER A 57 -21.71 -14.77 30.92
N GLY A 58 -20.40 -14.77 30.65
CA GLY A 58 -19.66 -13.63 30.12
C GLY A 58 -19.44 -13.75 28.61
N ASP A 59 -19.96 -12.78 27.86
CA ASP A 59 -19.77 -12.59 26.42
C ASP A 59 -18.32 -12.13 26.14
N PRO A 60 -17.50 -12.83 25.32
CA PRO A 60 -16.07 -12.56 25.20
C PRO A 60 -15.78 -11.60 24.04
N ASN A 61 -16.50 -10.48 23.93
CA ASN A 61 -16.21 -9.47 22.93
C ASN A 61 -15.70 -8.19 23.60
N PRO A 62 -14.40 -7.86 23.52
CA PRO A 62 -13.91 -6.58 24.01
C PRO A 62 -14.55 -5.48 23.15
N LYS A 63 -15.50 -4.75 23.73
CA LYS A 63 -16.04 -3.52 23.14
C LYS A 63 -14.92 -2.49 23.11
N TRP A 64 -14.14 -2.48 22.04
CA TRP A 64 -13.40 -1.29 21.63
C TRP A 64 -14.44 -0.20 21.48
N ASN A 65 -14.32 0.86 22.29
CA ASN A 65 -15.34 1.90 22.35
C ASN A 65 -15.64 2.39 20.93
N ARG A 66 -16.91 2.23 20.55
CA ARG A 66 -17.51 2.84 19.36
C ARG A 66 -17.11 4.32 19.39
N LEU A 67 -16.55 4.81 18.29
CA LEU A 67 -16.29 6.24 18.07
C LEU A 67 -17.65 6.95 17.96
N ASP A 68 -18.34 7.11 19.09
CA ASP A 68 -19.60 7.83 19.14
C ASP A 68 -19.27 9.33 19.09
N HIS A 69 -19.33 9.88 17.87
CA HIS A 69 -19.52 11.31 17.68
C HIS A 69 -20.99 11.64 17.99
N GLU A 70 -21.29 11.98 19.26
CA GLU A 70 -22.55 12.61 19.59
C GLU A 70 -22.60 14.01 18.95
N GLY A 71 -23.49 14.15 17.96
CA GLY A 71 -23.87 15.45 17.43
C GLY A 71 -24.62 16.25 18.49
N VAL A 72 -23.96 17.28 19.02
CA VAL A 72 -24.60 18.28 19.87
C VAL A 72 -25.01 19.46 18.99
N GLU A 73 -26.27 19.48 18.57
CA GLU A 73 -26.98 20.72 18.31
C GLU A 73 -27.51 21.24 19.66
N GLY A 74 -27.05 22.41 20.09
CA GLY A 74 -27.50 23.02 21.34
C GLY A 74 -26.79 24.31 21.67
N ASP A 75 -27.40 25.44 21.27
CA ASP A 75 -27.05 26.78 21.73
C ASP A 75 -27.17 26.86 23.25
N GLY A 76 -26.05 27.08 23.95
CA GLY A 76 -26.06 27.13 25.41
C GLY A 76 -24.69 27.40 26.01
N GLN A 77 -24.32 28.67 26.05
CA GLN A 77 -23.14 29.22 26.71
C GLN A 77 -23.06 28.80 28.19
N THR A 78 -22.16 27.87 28.54
CA THR A 78 -21.55 27.77 29.88
C THR A 78 -20.10 27.27 29.81
N ASP A 79 -19.21 28.05 30.41
CA ASP A 79 -17.82 27.73 30.72
C ASP A 79 -17.73 26.54 31.68
N LEU A 80 -17.27 25.38 31.22
CA LEU A 80 -16.53 24.40 32.03
C LEU A 80 -15.57 23.60 31.13
N GLY A 81 -14.33 23.44 31.60
CA GLY A 81 -13.20 22.91 30.85
C GLY A 81 -13.42 21.52 30.28
N GLY A 82 -13.59 21.44 28.96
CA GLY A 82 -13.56 20.19 28.21
C GLY A 82 -12.14 19.65 28.11
N ILE A 83 -11.92 18.47 28.70
CA ILE A 83 -10.78 17.61 28.39
C ILE A 83 -10.91 17.23 26.92
N ARG A 84 -10.10 17.84 26.07
CA ARG A 84 -9.89 17.37 24.69
C ARG A 84 -9.41 15.93 24.77
N SER A 85 -10.23 14.99 24.29
CA SER A 85 -9.77 13.63 23.97
C SER A 85 -8.53 13.76 23.10
N SER A 86 -7.38 13.44 23.69
CA SER A 86 -6.09 13.64 23.04
C SER A 86 -5.93 12.61 21.94
N ASN A 87 -5.40 13.05 20.80
CA ASN A 87 -5.02 12.27 19.62
C ASN A 87 -3.96 11.16 19.91
N THR A 88 -3.73 10.80 21.18
CA THR A 88 -2.70 9.88 21.67
C THR A 88 -3.10 8.42 21.48
N ASP A 89 -4.40 8.12 21.41
CA ASP A 89 -4.92 6.74 21.33
C ASP A 89 -4.50 5.98 20.05
N GLY A 90 -4.08 6.69 18.99
CA GLY A 90 -3.54 6.07 17.78
C GLY A 90 -2.09 5.59 17.88
N VAL A 91 -1.26 6.33 18.63
CA VAL A 91 0.16 6.02 18.83
C VAL A 91 0.28 4.75 19.66
N ASP A 92 -0.59 4.59 20.66
CA ASP A 92 -0.58 3.45 21.57
C ASP A 92 -0.76 2.11 20.85
N VAL A 93 -1.66 2.04 19.85
CA VAL A 93 -1.90 0.80 19.08
C VAL A 93 -0.66 0.39 18.27
N ILE A 94 0.00 1.32 17.61
CA ILE A 94 1.19 1.03 16.78
C ILE A 94 2.34 0.57 17.65
N HIS A 95 2.61 1.30 18.74
CA HIS A 95 3.66 0.92 19.69
C HIS A 95 3.40 -0.46 20.29
N HIS A 96 2.16 -0.73 20.69
CA HIS A 96 1.77 -2.00 21.27
C HIS A 96 1.90 -3.17 20.29
N PHE A 97 1.43 -2.99 19.05
CA PHE A 97 1.56 -3.96 17.97
C PHE A 97 3.02 -4.32 17.69
N LEU A 98 3.88 -3.32 17.53
CA LEU A 98 5.30 -3.53 17.23
C LEU A 98 6.08 -4.09 18.41
N HIS A 99 5.73 -3.69 19.64
CA HIS A 99 6.30 -4.26 20.85
C HIS A 99 5.98 -5.76 20.95
N LYS A 100 4.74 -6.17 20.64
CA LYS A 100 4.35 -7.59 20.60
C LYS A 100 5.13 -8.36 19.53
N LEU A 101 5.23 -7.82 18.32
CA LEU A 101 6.05 -8.42 17.26
C LEU A 101 7.51 -8.58 17.68
N ARG A 102 8.06 -7.60 18.40
CA ARG A 102 9.42 -7.67 18.95
C ARG A 102 9.54 -8.78 19.98
N ALA A 103 8.58 -8.91 20.89
CA ALA A 103 8.55 -9.96 21.91
C ALA A 103 8.47 -11.37 21.30
N ASP A 104 7.73 -11.53 20.20
CA ASP A 104 7.60 -12.78 19.45
C ASP A 104 8.81 -13.06 18.52
N ASN A 105 9.87 -12.23 18.53
CA ASN A 105 11.01 -12.29 17.59
C ASN A 105 10.59 -12.25 16.10
N HIS A 106 9.46 -11.61 15.81
CA HIS A 106 8.90 -11.49 14.46
C HIS A 106 9.06 -10.09 13.87
N LEU A 107 9.66 -9.14 14.59
CA LEU A 107 9.90 -7.78 14.09
C LEU A 107 11.16 -7.77 13.19
N PRO A 108 11.01 -7.57 11.86
CA PRO A 108 12.16 -7.64 10.94
C PRO A 108 13.13 -6.45 11.08
N TYR A 109 12.65 -5.30 11.55
CA TYR A 109 13.43 -4.07 11.62
C TYR A 109 13.42 -3.46 13.03
N CYS A 110 14.61 -3.23 13.59
CA CYS A 110 14.75 -2.71 14.95
C CYS A 110 14.21 -1.27 15.10
N ASP A 111 14.19 -0.49 14.02
CA ASP A 111 13.75 0.91 14.00
C ASP A 111 12.33 1.12 13.47
N ALA A 112 11.58 0.04 13.15
CA ALA A 112 10.22 0.11 12.62
C ALA A 112 9.29 1.01 13.46
N GLU A 113 9.42 0.95 14.78
CA GLU A 113 8.65 1.77 15.72
C GLU A 113 8.87 3.26 15.51
N LYS A 114 10.13 3.69 15.38
CA LYS A 114 10.47 5.08 15.12
C LYS A 114 9.97 5.53 13.73
N VAL A 115 10.12 4.66 12.74
CA VAL A 115 9.70 4.91 11.35
C VAL A 115 8.18 5.10 11.28
N PHE A 116 7.40 4.18 11.84
CA PHE A 116 5.93 4.23 11.81
C PHE A 116 5.38 5.37 12.65
N SER A 117 5.92 5.61 13.85
CA SER A 117 5.47 6.74 14.67
C SER A 117 5.80 8.09 13.99
N SER A 118 6.93 8.21 13.31
CA SER A 118 7.24 9.41 12.51
C SER A 118 6.32 9.54 11.29
N PHE A 119 5.94 8.43 10.65
CA PHE A 119 5.05 8.46 9.50
C PHE A 119 3.65 8.90 9.90
N CYS A 120 3.09 8.26 10.94
CA CYS A 120 1.72 8.52 11.40
C CYS A 120 1.54 9.91 11.98
N SER A 121 2.58 10.50 12.60
CA SER A 121 2.53 11.87 13.12
C SER A 121 2.61 12.93 12.03
N LYS A 122 3.23 12.63 10.88
CA LYS A 122 3.35 13.56 9.74
C LYS A 122 2.18 13.46 8.78
N ALA A 123 1.58 12.27 8.64
CA ALA A 123 0.52 11.99 7.67
C ALA A 123 -0.87 12.49 8.11
N VAL A 124 -0.96 13.65 8.76
CA VAL A 124 -2.24 14.23 9.21
C VAL A 124 -2.90 14.95 8.04
N ARG A 125 -3.55 14.20 7.16
CA ARG A 125 -4.60 14.76 6.28
C ARG A 125 -5.91 14.78 7.04
N LYS A 126 -6.55 15.95 7.09
CA LYS A 126 -7.81 16.18 7.82
C LYS A 126 -9.01 15.47 7.18
N ASP A 127 -8.93 15.16 5.89
CA ASP A 127 -9.98 14.51 5.13
C ASP A 127 -9.43 13.27 4.40
N GLY A 128 -10.14 12.15 4.51
CA GLY A 128 -10.08 11.02 3.57
C GLY A 128 -8.89 10.06 3.71
N CYS A 129 -9.04 9.02 4.53
CA CYS A 129 -8.58 7.72 4.05
C CYS A 129 -9.63 7.22 3.08
N VAL A 130 -9.16 6.90 1.88
CA VAL A 130 -9.97 6.57 0.71
C VAL A 130 -9.58 5.14 0.34
N GLY A 131 -9.96 4.22 1.22
CA GLY A 131 -9.61 2.80 1.09
C GLY A 131 -10.60 2.08 0.20
N PHE A 132 -10.12 1.16 -0.63
CA PHE A 132 -10.97 0.25 -1.39
C PHE A 132 -10.80 -1.17 -0.85
N ILE A 133 -11.92 -1.87 -0.68
CA ILE A 133 -11.94 -3.28 -0.27
C ILE A 133 -12.84 -4.04 -1.25
N ASP A 134 -12.30 -5.11 -1.84
CA ASP A 134 -13.06 -6.07 -2.64
C ASP A 134 -12.90 -7.48 -2.06
N ASP A 135 -13.96 -7.96 -1.40
CA ASP A 135 -14.08 -9.27 -0.76
C ASP A 135 -14.91 -10.26 -1.60
N ARG A 136 -15.01 -10.07 -2.92
CA ARG A 136 -15.88 -10.92 -3.74
C ARG A 136 -15.41 -12.38 -3.80
N ASN A 137 -16.39 -13.28 -3.71
CA ASN A 137 -16.21 -14.68 -4.04
C ASN A 137 -16.20 -14.87 -5.57
N ILE A 138 -15.10 -15.39 -6.09
CA ILE A 138 -14.88 -15.67 -7.52
C ILE A 138 -16.01 -16.53 -8.12
N ASP A 139 -16.51 -17.52 -7.38
CA ASP A 139 -17.48 -18.48 -7.91
C ASP A 139 -18.90 -17.93 -8.04
N ARG A 140 -19.23 -16.90 -7.25
CA ARG A 140 -20.62 -16.40 -7.15
C ARG A 140 -20.83 -15.06 -7.83
N LEU A 141 -19.76 -14.31 -8.18
CA LEU A 141 -19.79 -12.96 -8.76
C LEU A 141 -20.76 -11.98 -8.06
N GLN A 142 -21.24 -12.33 -6.86
CA GLN A 142 -22.13 -11.48 -6.10
C GLN A 142 -21.29 -10.31 -5.61
N CYS A 143 -21.78 -9.10 -5.90
CA CYS A 143 -21.07 -7.88 -5.55
C CYS A 143 -20.76 -7.88 -4.05
N GLY A 144 -19.50 -7.60 -3.72
CA GLY A 144 -19.10 -7.31 -2.35
C GLY A 144 -19.87 -6.09 -1.87
N LYS A 145 -20.01 -5.96 -0.55
CA LYS A 145 -20.73 -4.88 0.13
C LYS A 145 -20.24 -3.48 -0.27
N PHE A 146 -19.01 -3.40 -0.76
CA PHE A 146 -18.33 -2.15 -1.08
C PHE A 146 -17.96 -2.12 -2.56
N ASP A 147 -18.52 -1.17 -3.30
CA ASP A 147 -18.22 -0.92 -4.72
C ASP A 147 -17.68 0.49 -4.98
N ARG A 148 -17.42 1.21 -3.89
CA ARG A 148 -16.87 2.55 -3.87
C ARG A 148 -15.70 2.60 -2.88
N GLN A 149 -15.01 3.73 -2.91
CA GLN A 149 -14.06 4.03 -1.86
C GLN A 149 -14.78 4.32 -0.55
N LEU A 150 -14.16 3.87 0.52
CA LEU A 150 -14.65 3.93 1.88
C LEU A 150 -13.98 5.08 2.61
N ALA A 151 -14.77 5.80 3.40
CA ALA A 151 -14.22 6.72 4.40
C ALA A 151 -13.42 5.93 5.44
N VAL A 152 -12.63 6.63 6.27
CA VAL A 152 -11.78 6.00 7.30
C VAL A 152 -12.59 5.04 8.19
N ASP A 153 -13.72 5.49 8.71
CA ASP A 153 -14.51 4.71 9.67
C ASP A 153 -15.15 3.51 8.98
N GLU A 154 -15.72 3.70 7.78
CA GLU A 154 -16.28 2.62 6.95
C GLU A 154 -15.21 1.59 6.58
N PHE A 155 -13.98 2.05 6.27
CA PHE A 155 -12.85 1.19 5.97
C PHE A 155 -12.41 0.37 7.19
N CYS A 156 -12.37 0.99 8.37
CA CYS A 156 -12.08 0.28 9.62
C CYS A 156 -13.13 -0.78 9.93
N GLU A 157 -14.42 -0.44 9.83
CA GLU A 157 -15.52 -1.38 10.04
C GLU A 157 -15.45 -2.53 9.04
N ALA A 158 -15.21 -2.23 7.76
CA ALA A 158 -15.08 -3.24 6.71
C ALA A 158 -13.89 -4.18 6.94
N LEU A 159 -12.75 -3.68 7.43
CA LEU A 159 -11.60 -4.52 7.75
C LEU A 159 -11.85 -5.45 8.95
N GLN A 160 -12.70 -5.04 9.89
CA GLN A 160 -13.09 -5.84 11.06
C GLN A 160 -14.08 -6.96 10.71
N GLU A 161 -14.75 -6.90 9.56
CA GLU A 161 -15.60 -7.99 9.10
C GLU A 161 -14.75 -9.25 8.86
N ASN A 162 -15.21 -10.37 9.45
CA ASN A 162 -14.58 -11.69 9.31
C ASN A 162 -14.31 -11.97 7.83
N ARG A 163 -13.02 -12.12 7.50
CA ARG A 163 -12.58 -12.27 6.11
C ARG A 163 -13.01 -13.59 5.52
N TRP A 164 -12.94 -14.66 6.31
CA TRP A 164 -13.18 -16.02 5.87
C TRP A 164 -14.19 -16.69 6.78
N SER A 165 -15.36 -17.07 6.29
CA SER A 165 -16.30 -17.85 7.08
C SER A 165 -15.86 -19.32 7.17
N GLY A 166 -16.02 -19.93 8.35
CA GLY A 166 -15.69 -21.33 8.56
C GLY A 166 -16.61 -22.31 7.81
N GLU A 167 -17.77 -21.85 7.33
CA GLU A 167 -18.83 -22.71 6.76
C GLU A 167 -18.60 -23.14 5.31
N CYS A 168 -17.55 -22.66 4.63
CA CYS A 168 -17.28 -23.04 3.24
C CYS A 168 -16.56 -24.39 3.09
N GLU A 169 -16.17 -25.03 4.19
CA GLU A 169 -15.62 -26.39 4.17
C GLU A 169 -16.75 -27.43 3.99
N GLY A 170 -17.18 -27.60 2.76
CA GLY A 170 -17.76 -28.86 2.29
C GLY A 170 -19.26 -29.01 2.43
N THR A 171 -19.98 -28.52 1.43
CA THR A 171 -21.12 -29.29 0.89
C THR A 171 -20.79 -29.66 -0.55
N LYS A 172 -20.26 -30.88 -0.74
CA LYS A 172 -20.37 -31.56 -2.03
C LYS A 172 -21.86 -31.79 -2.28
N THR A 173 -22.53 -30.81 -2.87
CA THR A 173 -23.95 -30.89 -3.25
C THR A 173 -24.09 -31.82 -4.43
N THR A 174 -24.18 -33.12 -4.14
CA THR A 174 -24.98 -34.04 -4.96
C THR A 174 -26.43 -33.90 -4.50
N SER A 175 -27.22 -33.07 -5.20
CA SER A 175 -28.63 -33.33 -5.59
C SER A 175 -29.43 -32.02 -5.77
N PRO A 176 -30.36 -31.96 -6.75
CA PRO A 176 -31.21 -30.80 -6.98
C PRO A 176 -32.55 -30.94 -6.26
N ALA A 177 -32.99 -29.89 -5.55
CA ALA A 177 -34.35 -29.34 -5.60
C ALA A 177 -34.65 -28.43 -4.40
N MET A 178 -34.96 -27.16 -4.74
CA MET A 178 -35.98 -26.31 -4.12
C MET A 178 -35.91 -25.98 -2.62
N LYS A 179 -35.61 -24.70 -2.38
CA LYS A 179 -36.43 -23.65 -1.72
C LYS A 179 -35.75 -22.99 -0.52
N ASP A 180 -35.56 -21.68 -0.69
CA ASP A 180 -35.26 -20.66 0.31
C ASP A 180 -34.07 -20.97 1.23
N GLU A 181 -32.91 -21.11 0.61
CA GLU A 181 -31.63 -21.01 1.30
C GLU A 181 -31.37 -19.56 1.69
N LYS A 182 -31.48 -19.31 3.00
CA LYS A 182 -30.77 -18.26 3.74
C LYS A 182 -29.37 -18.13 3.12
N ILE A 183 -29.09 -16.99 2.50
CA ILE A 183 -27.85 -16.73 1.75
C ILE A 183 -26.66 -17.11 2.64
N GLY A 184 -26.11 -18.29 2.40
CA GLY A 184 -24.99 -18.83 3.15
C GLY A 184 -23.80 -17.89 3.01
N SER A 185 -23.12 -17.68 4.14
CA SER A 185 -22.00 -16.76 4.30
C SER A 185 -21.04 -16.81 3.11
N LEU A 186 -20.89 -15.68 2.42
CA LEU A 186 -20.02 -15.52 1.26
C LEU A 186 -18.55 -15.62 1.71
N CYS A 187 -17.90 -16.79 1.56
CA CYS A 187 -16.44 -16.82 1.72
C CYS A 187 -15.78 -16.00 0.63
N ALA A 188 -15.04 -14.97 1.00
CA ALA A 188 -14.10 -14.32 0.10
C ALA A 188 -12.91 -15.27 -0.14
N HIS A 189 -12.81 -15.84 -1.34
CA HIS A 189 -11.59 -16.55 -1.79
C HIS A 189 -10.41 -15.58 -1.96
N ARG A 190 -10.71 -14.28 -2.10
CA ARG A 190 -9.75 -13.21 -2.32
C ARG A 190 -10.21 -11.92 -1.63
N ARG A 191 -9.31 -11.26 -0.91
CA ARG A 191 -9.49 -9.88 -0.43
C ARG A 191 -8.51 -8.95 -1.14
N LEU A 192 -9.01 -7.94 -1.85
CA LEU A 192 -8.17 -6.88 -2.43
C LEU A 192 -8.33 -5.60 -1.61
N ILE A 193 -7.22 -5.03 -1.16
CA ILE A 193 -7.18 -3.77 -0.42
C ILE A 193 -6.29 -2.79 -1.19
N LEU A 194 -6.81 -1.62 -1.52
CA LEU A 194 -6.01 -0.47 -1.97
C LEU A 194 -6.20 0.68 -1.00
N VAL A 195 -5.10 1.27 -0.53
CA VAL A 195 -5.13 2.55 0.19
C VAL A 195 -4.31 3.56 -0.59
N GLU A 196 -4.99 4.59 -1.08
CA GLU A 196 -4.33 5.73 -1.71
C GLU A 196 -3.82 6.71 -0.65
N ASN A 197 -2.59 7.18 -0.78
CA ASN A 197 -1.94 8.11 0.16
C ASN A 197 -2.15 7.72 1.64
N PRO A 198 -1.73 6.50 2.05
CA PRO A 198 -1.98 5.97 3.38
C PRO A 198 -1.59 6.97 4.48
N ASN A 199 -2.45 7.09 5.48
CA ASN A 199 -2.26 7.95 6.64
C ASN A 199 -2.22 7.12 7.93
N GLY A 200 -1.98 7.79 9.06
CA GLY A 200 -1.88 7.11 10.36
C GLY A 200 -3.14 6.29 10.73
N GLN A 201 -4.33 6.73 10.31
CA GLN A 201 -5.58 6.00 10.59
C GLN A 201 -5.71 4.73 9.73
N ALA A 202 -5.39 4.81 8.44
CA ALA A 202 -5.36 3.64 7.57
C ALA A 202 -4.37 2.58 8.09
N VAL A 203 -3.18 3.05 8.50
CA VAL A 203 -2.15 2.23 9.14
C VAL A 203 -2.69 1.60 10.42
N LYS A 204 -3.32 2.39 11.31
CA LYS A 204 -3.93 1.88 12.54
C LYS A 204 -4.96 0.80 12.24
N ALA A 205 -5.85 1.03 11.27
CA ALA A 205 -6.90 0.10 10.87
C ALA A 205 -6.33 -1.25 10.40
N LEU A 206 -5.35 -1.21 9.50
CA LEU A 206 -4.69 -2.41 8.98
C LEU A 206 -3.96 -3.18 10.08
N LEU A 207 -3.20 -2.51 10.94
CA LEU A 207 -2.48 -3.17 12.03
C LEU A 207 -3.43 -3.72 13.10
N SER A 208 -4.54 -3.04 13.36
CA SER A 208 -5.54 -3.48 14.35
C SER A 208 -6.35 -4.68 13.90
N THR A 209 -6.43 -4.92 12.60
CA THR A 209 -7.20 -6.00 11.99
C THR A 209 -6.32 -7.13 11.43
N ALA A 210 -5.00 -6.92 11.39
CA ALA A 210 -4.05 -7.93 10.97
C ALA A 210 -4.11 -9.17 11.86
N SER A 211 -4.22 -10.35 11.26
CA SER A 211 -4.05 -11.60 12.00
C SER A 211 -2.59 -11.79 12.44
N LYS A 212 -2.34 -12.74 13.35
CA LYS A 212 -0.97 -13.06 13.79
C LYS A 212 -0.04 -13.38 12.62
N ARG A 213 -0.51 -14.06 11.57
CA ARG A 213 0.31 -14.37 10.39
C ARG A 213 0.63 -13.16 9.55
N GLU A 214 -0.38 -12.32 9.34
CA GLU A 214 -0.28 -11.14 8.50
C GLU A 214 0.60 -10.08 9.14
N SER A 215 0.66 -10.05 10.47
CA SER A 215 1.33 -8.99 11.23
C SER A 215 2.77 -8.72 10.75
N ALA A 216 3.58 -9.76 10.58
CA ALA A 216 4.95 -9.64 10.07
C ALA A 216 5.00 -9.25 8.59
N ILE A 217 4.04 -9.72 7.77
CA ILE A 217 3.94 -9.43 6.33
C ILE A 217 3.60 -7.96 6.11
N ILE A 218 2.53 -7.49 6.77
CA ILE A 218 2.06 -6.11 6.73
C ILE A 218 3.16 -5.19 7.28
N THR A 219 3.85 -5.56 8.36
CA THR A 219 4.96 -4.75 8.88
C THR A 219 6.09 -4.61 7.88
N ASP A 220 6.54 -5.71 7.24
CA ASP A 220 7.58 -5.66 6.22
C ASP A 220 7.17 -4.80 5.02
N TRP A 221 5.97 -5.04 4.50
CA TRP A 221 5.42 -4.33 3.36
C TRP A 221 5.27 -2.82 3.65
N MET A 222 4.76 -2.45 4.82
CA MET A 222 4.61 -1.05 5.22
C MET A 222 5.97 -0.38 5.45
N TYR A 223 6.93 -1.09 6.05
CA TYR A 223 8.27 -0.56 6.28
C TYR A 223 8.95 -0.17 4.98
N LYS A 224 8.93 -1.05 3.97
CA LYS A 224 9.47 -0.79 2.63
C LYS A 224 8.74 0.34 1.92
N TYR A 225 7.41 0.44 2.10
CA TYR A 225 6.66 1.58 1.60
C TYR A 225 7.09 2.89 2.26
N VAL A 226 7.14 2.96 3.59
CA VAL A 226 7.49 4.20 4.30
C VAL A 226 8.91 4.66 3.96
N ASN A 227 9.87 3.73 3.89
CA ASN A 227 11.27 4.04 3.60
C ASN A 227 11.61 4.23 2.12
N PHE A 228 10.61 4.18 1.24
CA PHE A 228 10.79 4.37 -0.20
C PHE A 228 11.77 3.34 -0.82
N GLU A 229 11.70 2.10 -0.34
CA GLU A 229 12.64 1.02 -0.68
C GLU A 229 12.11 0.19 -1.86
N PRO A 230 12.84 0.10 -2.99
CA PRO A 230 12.46 -0.78 -4.08
C PRO A 230 12.69 -2.24 -3.70
N SER A 231 11.74 -3.10 -4.03
CA SER A 231 11.82 -4.53 -3.72
C SER A 231 10.87 -5.28 -4.63
N ILE A 232 11.37 -6.28 -5.35
CA ILE A 232 10.51 -7.20 -6.12
C ILE A 232 10.94 -8.61 -5.72
N GLY A 233 10.02 -9.41 -5.20
CA GLY A 233 10.40 -10.72 -4.71
C GLY A 233 9.25 -11.57 -4.23
N PHE A 234 9.63 -12.79 -3.85
CA PHE A 234 8.76 -13.79 -3.26
C PHE A 234 9.45 -14.35 -2.04
N GLN A 235 8.66 -14.60 -1.02
CA GLN A 235 9.10 -15.24 0.19
C GLN A 235 8.13 -16.39 0.44
N GLN A 236 8.66 -17.62 0.37
CA GLN A 236 7.96 -18.78 0.89
C GLN A 236 8.40 -18.97 2.34
N ARG A 237 7.45 -19.01 3.26
CA ARG A 237 7.76 -19.35 4.65
C ARG A 237 7.90 -20.87 4.76
N VAL A 238 9.04 -21.32 5.27
CA VAL A 238 9.43 -22.75 5.27
C VAL A 238 9.03 -23.44 6.59
N GLU A 239 8.73 -22.68 7.63
CA GLU A 239 8.27 -23.22 8.91
C GLU A 239 6.83 -23.68 8.79
N PHE A 240 6.54 -24.99 8.97
CA PHE A 240 5.27 -25.73 9.19
C PHE A 240 3.97 -25.29 8.45
N TRP A 241 3.78 -23.99 8.29
CA TRP A 241 2.78 -23.22 7.58
C TRP A 241 3.26 -22.96 6.14
N LYS A 242 2.37 -23.28 5.21
CA LYS A 242 2.58 -23.27 3.76
C LYS A 242 2.30 -21.89 3.16
N ASP A 243 2.60 -20.83 3.90
CA ASP A 243 2.26 -19.47 3.48
C ASP A 243 3.22 -18.98 2.39
N PHE A 244 2.70 -18.17 1.49
CA PHE A 244 3.50 -17.46 0.49
C PHE A 244 3.28 -15.95 0.58
N VAL A 245 4.28 -15.20 0.16
CA VAL A 245 4.25 -13.74 0.06
C VAL A 245 4.92 -13.32 -1.24
N LEU A 246 4.27 -12.48 -2.03
CA LEU A 246 4.76 -11.87 -3.26
C LEU A 246 4.75 -10.36 -3.04
N ASN A 247 5.91 -9.72 -3.10
CA ASN A 247 6.07 -8.30 -2.82
C ASN A 247 6.57 -7.55 -4.06
N PHE A 248 5.99 -6.38 -4.29
CA PHE A 248 6.37 -5.44 -5.34
C PHE A 248 6.32 -4.01 -4.79
N HIS A 249 7.47 -3.40 -4.59
CA HIS A 249 7.66 -2.03 -4.18
C HIS A 249 8.43 -1.31 -5.27
N MET A 250 7.80 -0.33 -5.90
CA MET A 250 8.39 0.40 -7.02
C MET A 250 8.27 1.90 -6.80
N PRO A 251 9.35 2.52 -6.29
CA PRO A 251 9.59 3.96 -6.38
C PRO A 251 9.63 4.43 -7.84
N CYS A 252 9.14 5.64 -8.09
CA CYS A 252 9.13 6.28 -9.40
C CYS A 252 9.08 7.80 -9.23
N PHE A 253 9.32 8.55 -10.30
CA PHE A 253 9.19 10.01 -10.32
C PHE A 253 8.17 10.42 -11.36
N VAL A 254 7.32 11.36 -10.99
CA VAL A 254 6.27 11.89 -11.87
C VAL A 254 6.46 13.39 -12.05
N TYR A 255 6.47 13.82 -13.30
CA TYR A 255 6.48 15.23 -13.66
C TYR A 255 5.09 15.87 -13.51
N ARG A 256 5.07 17.12 -13.03
CA ARG A 256 3.89 17.99 -12.96
C ARG A 256 4.23 19.40 -13.40
N SER A 257 3.48 19.92 -14.38
CA SER A 257 3.62 21.30 -14.87
C SER A 257 2.83 22.31 -14.04
N GLU A 258 1.78 21.86 -13.37
CA GLU A 258 0.82 22.69 -12.67
C GLU A 258 0.38 21.95 -11.41
N LEU A 259 0.60 22.57 -10.26
CA LEU A 259 -0.05 22.20 -9.00
C LEU A 259 -0.90 23.40 -8.62
N SER A 260 -2.15 23.16 -8.22
CA SER A 260 -2.95 24.22 -7.60
C SER A 260 -2.21 24.78 -6.37
N GLU A 261 -2.44 26.04 -6.03
CA GLU A 261 -1.83 26.65 -4.84
C GLU A 261 -2.10 25.83 -3.56
N GLN A 262 -3.29 25.23 -3.49
CA GLN A 262 -3.68 24.36 -2.39
C GLN A 262 -2.87 23.06 -2.40
N GLN A 263 -2.72 22.38 -3.54
CA GLN A 263 -1.88 21.19 -3.65
C GLN A 263 -0.42 21.49 -3.32
N GLU A 264 0.14 22.58 -3.83
CA GLU A 264 1.51 22.99 -3.49
C GLU A 264 1.64 23.22 -1.98
N LYS A 265 0.70 23.94 -1.36
CA LYS A 265 0.69 24.19 0.08
C LYS A 265 0.60 22.89 0.88
N GLU A 266 -0.24 21.95 0.47
CA GLU A 266 -0.37 20.64 1.12
C GLU A 266 0.90 19.82 1.00
N LEU A 267 1.49 19.77 -0.20
CA LEU A 267 2.73 19.04 -0.46
C LEU A 267 3.90 19.60 0.32
N LEU A 268 3.97 20.92 0.49
CA LEU A 268 5.02 21.57 1.26
C LEU A 268 4.79 21.45 2.78
N ALA A 269 3.54 21.44 3.23
CA ALA A 269 3.23 21.39 4.66
C ALA A 269 3.39 19.98 5.26
N HIS A 270 2.95 18.95 4.53
CA HIS A 270 2.94 17.56 5.01
C HIS A 270 3.34 16.61 3.87
N PRO A 271 4.60 16.67 3.39
CA PRO A 271 5.05 15.82 2.30
C PRO A 271 5.01 14.35 2.73
N LEU A 272 4.22 13.55 2.00
CA LEU A 272 4.34 12.10 2.04
C LEU A 272 5.68 11.65 1.46
N ARG A 273 6.13 12.38 0.43
CA ARG A 273 7.36 12.16 -0.35
C ARG A 273 7.98 13.48 -0.78
N GLN A 274 9.19 13.44 -1.34
CA GLN A 274 9.83 14.64 -1.84
C GLN A 274 9.25 15.09 -3.19
N CYS A 275 9.11 16.40 -3.37
CA CYS A 275 8.82 17.02 -4.66
C CYS A 275 9.88 18.07 -4.96
N PHE A 276 10.62 17.86 -6.05
CA PHE A 276 11.65 18.78 -6.52
C PHE A 276 11.02 19.81 -7.43
N ARG A 277 11.10 21.08 -7.03
CA ARG A 277 10.76 22.17 -7.95
C ARG A 277 11.83 22.25 -9.03
N LEU A 278 11.45 22.02 -10.28
CA LEU A 278 12.37 22.10 -11.39
C LEU A 278 12.78 23.57 -11.62
N PRO A 279 14.09 23.87 -11.65
CA PRO A 279 14.56 25.23 -11.79
C PRO A 279 14.32 25.70 -13.24
N CYS A 280 13.36 26.60 -13.41
CA CYS A 280 13.13 27.27 -14.69
C CYS A 280 14.35 28.12 -15.05
N PRO A 281 14.85 28.05 -16.30
CA PRO A 281 15.86 28.99 -16.76
C PRO A 281 15.29 30.43 -16.68
N PRO A 282 16.04 31.40 -16.13
CA PRO A 282 15.66 32.80 -16.13
C PRO A 282 15.61 33.28 -17.58
N VAL A 283 14.40 33.47 -18.11
CA VAL A 283 14.19 34.03 -19.43
C VAL A 283 14.59 35.50 -19.37
N SER A 284 15.66 35.85 -20.08
CA SER A 284 16.13 37.24 -20.16
C SER A 284 15.05 38.13 -20.79
N GLY A 285 14.56 39.13 -20.04
CA GLY A 285 13.66 40.17 -20.56
C GLY A 285 12.19 40.05 -20.21
N GLN A 286 11.73 38.97 -19.56
CA GLN A 286 10.37 38.91 -19.01
C GLN A 286 10.40 39.31 -17.53
N ALA A 287 9.83 40.49 -17.23
CA ALA A 287 9.59 40.96 -15.86
C ALA A 287 8.52 40.14 -15.12
N HIS A 288 7.82 39.26 -15.83
CA HIS A 288 6.86 38.32 -15.29
C HIS A 288 7.50 36.93 -15.26
N ALA A 289 7.70 36.40 -14.05
CA ALA A 289 8.16 35.04 -13.86
C ALA A 289 7.23 34.07 -14.64
N PRO A 290 7.77 32.99 -15.25
CA PRO A 290 6.93 31.96 -15.82
C PRO A 290 5.95 31.48 -14.74
N SER A 291 4.64 31.58 -15.03
CA SER A 291 3.58 31.34 -14.06
C SER A 291 3.44 29.87 -13.68
N SER A 292 3.92 28.95 -14.51
CA SER A 292 3.88 27.51 -14.24
C SER A 292 5.11 27.09 -13.44
N LYS A 293 4.87 26.62 -12.21
CA LYS A 293 5.88 25.96 -11.39
C LYS A 293 5.90 24.48 -11.77
N GLU A 294 7.00 24.03 -12.34
CA GLU A 294 7.21 22.64 -12.72
C GLU A 294 7.82 21.85 -11.55
N TYR A 295 7.36 20.61 -11.36
CA TYR A 295 7.77 19.73 -10.27
C TYR A 295 8.08 18.33 -10.78
N LEU A 296 8.96 17.67 -10.05
CA LEU A 296 9.22 16.25 -10.13
C LEU A 296 8.95 15.64 -8.76
N CYS A 297 7.93 14.80 -8.64
CA CYS A 297 7.50 14.25 -7.37
C CYS A 297 7.81 12.76 -7.28
N GLU A 298 8.36 12.34 -6.14
CA GLU A 298 8.56 10.94 -5.77
C GLU A 298 7.23 10.25 -5.52
N VAL A 299 6.95 9.16 -6.22
CA VAL A 299 5.74 8.36 -6.01
C VAL A 299 6.13 6.91 -5.84
N GLN A 300 5.38 6.18 -5.04
CA GLN A 300 5.56 4.75 -4.88
C GLN A 300 4.24 4.01 -5.05
N ILE A 301 4.35 2.84 -5.67
CA ILE A 301 3.37 1.78 -5.53
C ILE A 301 3.98 0.63 -4.73
N SER A 302 3.23 0.07 -3.80
CA SER A 302 3.65 -1.07 -3.00
C SER A 302 2.53 -2.08 -2.92
N ILE A 303 2.78 -3.29 -3.39
CA ILE A 303 1.81 -4.37 -3.50
C ILE A 303 2.37 -5.59 -2.79
N SER A 304 1.58 -6.20 -1.92
CA SER A 304 1.88 -7.49 -1.30
C SER A 304 0.71 -8.44 -1.53
N VAL A 305 0.98 -9.58 -2.15
CA VAL A 305 0.00 -10.67 -2.33
C VAL A 305 0.45 -11.84 -1.48
N PHE A 306 -0.38 -12.28 -0.55
CA PHE A 306 -0.05 -13.37 0.36
C PHE A 306 -1.28 -14.22 0.65
N GLY A 307 -1.07 -15.46 1.07
CA GLY A 307 -2.16 -16.37 1.35
C GLY A 307 -1.71 -17.61 2.10
N VAL A 308 -2.70 -18.29 2.67
CA VAL A 308 -2.52 -19.61 3.31
C VAL A 308 -2.35 -20.68 2.23
N ASP A 309 -3.06 -20.51 1.11
CA ASP A 309 -3.02 -21.38 -0.05
C ASP A 309 -3.45 -20.58 -1.31
N THR A 310 -3.52 -21.27 -2.45
CA THR A 310 -3.89 -20.65 -3.73
C THR A 310 -5.38 -20.29 -3.84
N GLU A 311 -6.22 -20.76 -2.92
CA GLU A 311 -7.67 -20.54 -2.90
C GLU A 311 -8.07 -19.42 -1.92
N LYS A 312 -7.25 -19.14 -0.90
CA LYS A 312 -7.47 -18.13 0.14
C LYS A 312 -6.26 -17.22 0.26
N TRP A 313 -6.37 -16.07 -0.38
CA TRP A 313 -5.29 -15.08 -0.42
C TRP A 313 -5.82 -13.65 -0.36
N ALA A 314 -4.92 -12.71 -0.11
CA ALA A 314 -5.21 -11.29 -0.10
C ALA A 314 -4.13 -10.51 -0.85
N ALA A 315 -4.53 -9.39 -1.44
CA ALA A 315 -3.63 -8.39 -2.00
C ALA A 315 -3.79 -7.07 -1.27
N TYR A 316 -2.68 -6.51 -0.83
CA TYR A 316 -2.60 -5.21 -0.19
C TYR A 316 -1.83 -4.29 -1.11
N ALA A 317 -2.35 -3.09 -1.35
CA ALA A 317 -1.72 -2.09 -2.18
C ALA A 317 -1.73 -0.71 -1.52
N PHE A 318 -0.58 -0.03 -1.55
CA PHE A 318 -0.43 1.37 -1.25
C PHE A 318 0.00 2.09 -2.53
N GLU A 319 -0.66 3.21 -2.82
CA GLU A 319 -0.36 4.02 -4.00
C GLU A 319 -0.31 5.50 -3.65
N ASP A 320 0.78 6.15 -4.02
CA ASP A 320 0.91 7.60 -3.94
C ASP A 320 0.11 8.25 -5.08
N THR A 321 -1.01 8.89 -4.76
CA THR A 321 -1.90 9.56 -5.72
C THR A 321 -2.02 11.06 -5.48
N TYR A 322 -1.33 11.61 -4.47
CA TYR A 322 -1.34 13.04 -4.11
C TYR A 322 -0.94 13.97 -5.27
N HIS A 323 -0.26 13.43 -6.28
CA HIS A 323 0.19 14.13 -7.46
C HIS A 323 -0.92 14.25 -8.54
N ARG A 324 -2.12 13.71 -8.32
CA ARG A 324 -3.26 13.80 -9.26
C ARG A 324 -4.11 15.03 -8.91
N GLU A 325 -4.66 15.71 -9.92
CA GLU A 325 -5.55 16.87 -9.75
C GLU A 325 -6.90 16.49 -9.15
N SER A 326 -7.36 15.28 -9.44
CA SER A 326 -8.47 14.63 -8.75
C SER A 326 -7.96 13.34 -8.12
N SER A 327 -8.18 13.16 -6.82
CA SER A 327 -8.36 11.81 -6.32
C SER A 327 -9.54 11.26 -7.12
N ILE A 328 -9.30 10.26 -7.96
CA ILE A 328 -10.30 9.52 -8.74
C ILE A 328 -10.70 10.15 -10.09
N GLU A 329 -9.78 10.14 -11.06
CA GLU A 329 -10.12 10.32 -12.47
C GLU A 329 -10.60 9.01 -13.16
N GLY A 330 -10.91 7.96 -12.37
CA GLY A 330 -11.15 6.60 -12.86
C GLY A 330 -12.44 5.91 -12.42
N TYR A 331 -13.13 6.40 -11.38
CA TYR A 331 -14.50 5.97 -11.10
C TYR A 331 -15.41 7.08 -11.60
N PRO A 332 -16.01 6.95 -12.79
CA PRO A 332 -16.93 7.95 -13.26
C PRO A 332 -18.07 8.10 -12.22
N ASP A 333 -18.51 9.32 -11.99
CA ASP A 333 -19.66 9.58 -11.11
C ASP A 333 -20.94 9.05 -11.78
N ASP A 334 -21.81 8.41 -11.01
CA ASP A 334 -22.81 7.43 -11.46
C ASP A 334 -24.12 8.05 -11.95
N ASP A 335 -24.17 8.50 -13.21
CA ASP A 335 -25.45 9.00 -13.75
C ASP A 335 -25.76 8.62 -15.21
N SER A 336 -24.96 7.75 -15.85
CA SER A 336 -25.09 7.49 -17.29
C SER A 336 -25.81 6.20 -17.70
N GLY A 337 -26.33 5.37 -16.77
CA GLY A 337 -27.19 4.22 -17.09
C GLY A 337 -26.59 3.10 -17.98
N VAL A 338 -25.31 3.17 -18.31
CA VAL A 338 -24.58 2.13 -19.07
C VAL A 338 -23.94 1.16 -18.08
N LEU A 339 -24.08 -0.15 -18.30
CA LEU A 339 -23.41 -1.20 -17.51
C LEU A 339 -21.90 -0.91 -17.43
N ARG A 340 -21.44 -0.45 -16.26
CA ARG A 340 -20.03 -0.14 -16.03
C ARG A 340 -19.28 -1.42 -15.66
N VAL A 341 -18.29 -1.75 -16.48
CA VAL A 341 -17.28 -2.75 -16.14
C VAL A 341 -16.49 -2.19 -14.96
N ARG A 342 -16.54 -2.87 -13.82
CA ARG A 342 -15.77 -2.50 -12.64
C ARG A 342 -14.32 -2.90 -12.89
N LEU A 343 -13.40 -2.03 -12.52
CA LEU A 343 -11.98 -2.25 -12.79
C LEU A 343 -11.23 -2.45 -11.48
N ASP A 344 -10.21 -3.29 -11.53
CA ASP A 344 -9.38 -3.64 -10.38
C ASP A 344 -8.47 -2.45 -10.04
N PRO A 345 -8.66 -1.82 -8.86
CA PRO A 345 -7.88 -0.65 -8.51
C PRO A 345 -6.45 -1.01 -8.09
N VAL A 346 -6.19 -2.23 -7.59
CA VAL A 346 -4.81 -2.72 -7.33
C VAL A 346 -4.04 -2.86 -8.64
N ALA A 347 -4.72 -3.29 -9.72
CA ALA A 347 -4.16 -3.31 -11.07
C ALA A 347 -4.05 -1.93 -11.74
N GLY A 348 -4.56 -0.86 -11.11
CA GLY A 348 -4.58 0.48 -11.69
C GLY A 348 -5.63 0.62 -12.80
N GLY A 349 -6.70 -0.17 -12.72
CA GLY A 349 -7.82 -0.14 -13.65
C GLY A 349 -7.62 -0.98 -14.91
N SER A 350 -6.55 -1.78 -15.04
CA SER A 350 -6.29 -2.57 -16.25
C SER A 350 -7.05 -3.90 -16.31
N LEU A 351 -7.53 -4.41 -15.17
CA LEU A 351 -8.23 -5.69 -15.09
C LEU A 351 -9.70 -5.47 -14.76
N SER A 352 -10.56 -6.30 -15.35
CA SER A 352 -11.98 -6.33 -14.99
C SER A 352 -12.14 -7.11 -13.68
N LEU A 353 -12.98 -6.55 -12.80
CA LEU A 353 -13.36 -7.17 -11.56
C LEU A 353 -14.42 -8.27 -11.78
N GLU A 354 -15.10 -8.29 -12.92
CA GLU A 354 -16.07 -9.31 -13.34
C GLU A 354 -15.41 -10.58 -13.89
N ASP A 355 -14.15 -10.50 -14.34
CA ASP A 355 -13.33 -11.64 -14.78
C ASP A 355 -12.07 -11.76 -13.91
N PRO A 356 -12.22 -12.13 -12.62
CA PRO A 356 -11.11 -12.12 -11.68
C PRO A 356 -10.11 -13.25 -11.98
N ILE A 357 -8.82 -12.93 -11.92
CA ILE A 357 -7.75 -13.95 -11.98
C ILE A 357 -7.77 -14.76 -10.68
N PRO A 358 -7.99 -16.10 -10.71
CA PRO A 358 -8.13 -16.90 -9.50
C PRO A 358 -6.82 -17.13 -8.76
N GLY A 359 -5.75 -17.42 -9.49
CA GLY A 359 -4.46 -17.76 -8.91
C GLY A 359 -3.69 -16.52 -8.41
N PRO A 360 -3.18 -16.51 -7.16
CA PRO A 360 -2.49 -15.36 -6.59
C PRO A 360 -1.21 -14.99 -7.36
N ILE A 361 -0.47 -15.98 -7.88
CA ILE A 361 0.75 -15.74 -8.66
C ILE A 361 0.41 -15.13 -10.02
N ASP A 362 -0.55 -15.70 -10.75
CA ASP A 362 -0.98 -15.17 -12.04
C ASP A 362 -1.54 -13.76 -11.90
N TYR A 363 -2.30 -13.52 -10.83
CA TYR A 363 -2.80 -12.21 -10.45
C TYR A 363 -1.65 -11.22 -10.21
N PHE A 364 -0.72 -11.57 -9.32
CA PHE A 364 0.43 -10.73 -8.99
C PHE A 364 1.26 -10.39 -10.23
N LEU A 365 1.60 -11.38 -11.06
CA LEU A 365 2.39 -11.16 -12.27
C LEU A 365 1.67 -10.24 -13.26
N GLN A 366 0.36 -10.41 -13.45
CA GLN A 366 -0.42 -9.56 -14.34
C GLN A 366 -0.52 -8.12 -13.80
N VAL A 367 -0.78 -7.95 -12.51
CA VAL A 367 -0.81 -6.64 -11.84
C VAL A 367 0.55 -5.94 -11.95
N VAL A 368 1.64 -6.62 -11.59
CA VAL A 368 2.99 -6.07 -11.66
C VAL A 368 3.34 -5.67 -13.08
N GLN A 369 2.99 -6.49 -14.08
CA GLN A 369 3.23 -6.16 -15.48
C GLN A 369 2.52 -4.86 -15.89
N ASP A 370 1.24 -4.71 -15.54
CA ASP A 370 0.46 -3.53 -15.93
C ASP A 370 0.92 -2.27 -15.19
N ARG A 371 1.27 -2.41 -13.91
CA ARG A 371 1.87 -1.33 -13.11
C ARG A 371 3.24 -0.92 -13.63
N LEU A 372 4.12 -1.86 -13.98
CA LEU A 372 5.42 -1.56 -14.58
C LEU A 372 5.29 -0.77 -15.88
N LYS A 373 4.35 -1.13 -16.77
CA LYS A 373 4.09 -0.37 -18.00
C LYS A 373 3.68 1.07 -17.71
N SER A 374 2.76 1.26 -16.77
CA SER A 374 2.31 2.60 -16.35
C SER A 374 3.47 3.43 -15.78
N LEU A 375 4.29 2.82 -14.92
CA LEU A 375 5.44 3.49 -14.29
C LEU A 375 6.55 3.80 -15.29
N ALA A 376 6.84 2.89 -16.22
CA ALA A 376 7.83 3.11 -17.27
C ALA A 376 7.47 4.31 -18.15
N ALA A 377 6.19 4.47 -18.52
CA ALA A 377 5.71 5.62 -19.27
C ALA A 377 5.86 6.94 -18.49
N LYS A 378 5.54 6.94 -17.19
CA LYS A 378 5.72 8.10 -16.30
C LYS A 378 7.19 8.49 -16.17
N TRP A 379 8.06 7.50 -16.00
CA TRP A 379 9.50 7.69 -15.89
C TRP A 379 10.12 8.24 -17.18
N ASP A 380 9.81 7.63 -18.33
CA ASP A 380 10.28 8.09 -19.64
C ASP A 380 9.89 9.55 -19.87
N TYR A 381 8.66 9.92 -19.51
CA TYR A 381 8.21 11.30 -19.61
C TYR A 381 9.02 12.25 -18.69
N ALA A 382 9.27 11.88 -17.44
CA ALA A 382 10.11 12.67 -16.53
C ALA A 382 11.54 12.87 -17.08
N VAL A 383 12.16 11.81 -17.59
CA VAL A 383 13.50 11.88 -18.22
C VAL A 383 13.50 12.80 -19.44
N ARG A 384 12.47 12.73 -20.29
CA ARG A 384 12.32 13.61 -21.46
C ARG A 384 12.23 15.07 -21.05
N VAL A 385 11.45 15.39 -20.02
CA VAL A 385 11.33 16.76 -19.51
C VAL A 385 12.66 17.28 -18.98
N ILE A 386 13.32 16.52 -18.11
CA ILE A 386 14.64 16.90 -17.57
C ILE A 386 15.65 17.12 -18.70
N THR A 387 15.68 16.21 -19.68
CA THR A 387 16.54 16.31 -20.86
C THR A 387 16.25 17.56 -21.68
N ALA A 388 14.96 17.90 -21.87
CA ALA A 388 14.54 19.10 -22.57
C ALA A 388 14.96 20.37 -21.82
N LEU A 389 14.84 20.39 -20.50
CA LEU A 389 15.32 21.49 -19.65
C LEU A 389 16.83 21.71 -19.81
N PHE A 390 17.64 20.65 -19.77
CA PHE A 390 19.08 20.75 -20.03
C PHE A 390 19.39 21.33 -21.42
N LYS A 391 18.71 20.84 -22.46
CA LYS A 391 18.89 21.30 -23.84
C LYS A 391 18.49 22.77 -24.03
N LYS A 392 17.42 23.21 -23.37
CA LYS A 392 16.93 24.60 -23.43
C LYS A 392 17.82 25.57 -22.64
N THR A 393 18.42 25.12 -21.54
CA THR A 393 19.19 25.98 -20.64
C THR A 393 20.53 26.42 -21.23
N LYS A 394 21.27 25.49 -21.84
CA LYS A 394 22.62 25.76 -22.36
C LYS A 394 22.68 26.92 -23.38
N PRO A 395 21.77 27.02 -24.37
CA PRO A 395 21.74 28.15 -25.31
C PRO A 395 21.29 29.49 -24.69
N GLN A 396 20.61 29.49 -23.55
CA GLN A 396 20.03 30.71 -22.98
C GLN A 396 21.02 31.49 -22.12
N TYR A 397 21.84 30.80 -21.33
CA TYR A 397 22.79 31.45 -20.43
C TYR A 397 24.08 31.91 -21.13
N LEU A 398 24.55 31.17 -22.14
CA LEU A 398 25.82 31.48 -22.80
C LEU A 398 25.82 32.87 -23.47
N PRO A 399 24.81 33.28 -24.25
CA PRO A 399 24.77 34.60 -24.84
C PRO A 399 24.66 35.72 -23.80
N ALA A 400 23.85 35.53 -22.73
CA ALA A 400 23.68 36.53 -21.67
C ALA A 400 24.99 36.76 -20.89
N ILE A 401 25.72 35.69 -20.58
CA ILE A 401 27.04 35.78 -19.93
C ILE A 401 28.04 36.48 -20.85
N CYS A 402 28.03 36.18 -22.16
CA CYS A 402 28.93 36.80 -23.13
C CYS A 402 28.63 38.29 -23.35
N ALA A 403 27.35 38.67 -23.43
CA ALA A 403 26.91 40.04 -23.68
C ALA A 403 27.25 40.99 -22.52
N ASP A 404 27.22 40.48 -21.29
CA ASP A 404 27.43 41.26 -20.06
C ASP A 404 28.81 41.02 -19.43
N ASN A 405 29.81 40.61 -20.22
CA ASN A 405 31.11 40.21 -19.72
C ASN A 405 31.77 41.32 -18.88
N GLY A 406 32.20 40.99 -17.66
CA GLY A 406 32.80 41.93 -16.70
C GLY A 406 31.80 42.83 -15.95
N SER A 407 30.52 42.88 -16.35
CA SER A 407 29.52 43.69 -15.66
C SER A 407 28.97 42.99 -14.40
N HIS A 408 28.37 43.77 -13.49
CA HIS A 408 27.67 43.20 -12.34
C HIS A 408 26.49 42.30 -12.77
N ARG A 409 25.88 42.58 -13.93
CA ARG A 409 24.80 41.76 -14.51
C ARG A 409 25.34 40.41 -15.00
N GLY A 410 26.49 40.39 -15.68
CA GLY A 410 27.17 39.16 -16.11
C GLY A 410 27.53 38.28 -14.91
N LYS A 411 28.05 38.88 -13.82
CA LYS A 411 28.32 38.15 -12.56
C LYS A 411 27.06 37.51 -11.96
N ARG A 412 25.90 38.16 -12.05
CA ARG A 412 24.61 37.57 -11.61
C ARG A 412 24.21 36.39 -12.50
N HIS A 413 24.34 36.50 -13.82
CA HIS A 413 24.03 35.41 -14.74
C HIS A 413 24.89 34.17 -14.49
N VAL A 414 26.20 34.35 -14.25
CA VAL A 414 27.10 33.24 -13.88
C VAL A 414 26.65 32.60 -12.57
N LYS A 415 26.35 33.39 -11.53
CA LYS A 415 25.87 32.87 -10.24
C LYS A 415 24.54 32.12 -10.37
N SER A 416 23.59 32.63 -11.16
CA SER A 416 22.32 31.95 -11.41
C SER A 416 22.50 30.64 -12.16
N LEU A 417 23.39 30.59 -13.15
CA LEU A 417 23.72 29.35 -13.86
C LEU A 417 24.36 28.33 -12.91
N ASP A 418 25.31 28.75 -12.08
CA ASP A 418 25.97 27.90 -11.09
C ASP A 418 24.98 27.28 -10.09
N GLN A 419 24.05 28.11 -9.57
CA GLN A 419 22.95 27.64 -8.71
C GLN A 419 22.02 26.65 -9.44
N TRP A 420 21.68 26.93 -10.70
CA TRP A 420 20.86 26.04 -11.52
C TRP A 420 21.55 24.69 -11.74
N ILE A 421 22.85 24.69 -12.10
CA ILE A 421 23.65 23.48 -12.31
C ILE A 421 23.71 22.66 -11.02
N THR A 422 23.94 23.32 -9.89
CA THR A 422 24.01 22.67 -8.58
C THR A 422 22.69 22.00 -8.22
N HIS A 423 21.56 22.70 -8.40
CA HIS A 423 20.24 22.17 -8.09
C HIS A 423 19.86 21.00 -9.02
N MET A 424 20.04 21.14 -10.33
CA MET A 424 19.81 20.05 -11.27
C MET A 424 20.74 18.85 -11.04
N GLY A 425 21.99 19.10 -10.64
CA GLY A 425 22.95 18.08 -10.25
C GLY A 425 22.46 17.26 -9.06
N ALA A 426 21.89 17.90 -8.04
CA ALA A 426 21.30 17.20 -6.89
C ALA A 426 20.12 16.31 -7.31
N ILE A 427 19.16 16.85 -8.08
CA ILE A 427 18.00 16.10 -8.57
C ILE A 427 18.43 14.88 -9.40
N THR A 428 19.36 15.07 -10.34
CA THR A 428 19.84 13.98 -11.19
C THR A 428 20.63 12.92 -10.43
N THR A 429 21.36 13.30 -9.37
CA THR A 429 22.06 12.36 -8.49
C THR A 429 21.08 11.49 -7.72
N GLU A 430 20.00 12.07 -7.19
CA GLU A 430 18.96 11.34 -6.46
C GLU A 430 18.18 10.39 -7.37
N LEU A 431 17.83 10.85 -8.58
CA LEU A 431 17.24 10.00 -9.61
C LEU A 431 18.12 8.81 -9.96
N LEU A 432 19.43 9.05 -10.16
CA LEU A 432 20.37 7.99 -10.53
C LEU A 432 20.49 6.96 -9.41
N ALA A 433 20.65 7.40 -8.16
CA ALA A 433 20.70 6.50 -7.01
C ALA A 433 19.44 5.62 -6.93
N LYS A 434 18.25 6.19 -7.17
CA LYS A 434 17.01 5.41 -7.17
C LYS A 434 16.92 4.42 -8.33
N VAL A 435 17.43 4.75 -9.51
CA VAL A 435 17.52 3.80 -10.63
C VAL A 435 18.46 2.64 -10.30
N GLU A 436 19.58 2.91 -9.65
CA GLU A 436 20.51 1.87 -9.21
C GLU A 436 19.86 0.92 -8.19
N ASP A 437 19.13 1.47 -7.21
CA ASP A 437 18.37 0.66 -6.24
C ASP A 437 17.30 -0.21 -6.94
N ILE A 438 16.53 0.37 -7.88
CA ILE A 438 15.50 -0.35 -8.66
C ILE A 438 16.13 -1.43 -9.54
N ALA A 439 17.27 -1.15 -10.17
CA ALA A 439 18.00 -2.12 -10.97
C ALA A 439 18.44 -3.29 -10.09
N ALA A 440 19.03 -3.03 -8.93
CA ALA A 440 19.42 -4.08 -7.98
C ALA A 440 18.23 -4.95 -7.52
N ALA A 441 17.08 -4.34 -7.25
CA ALA A 441 15.85 -5.07 -6.94
C ALA A 441 15.37 -5.94 -8.13
N GLY A 442 15.46 -5.42 -9.36
CA GLY A 442 15.13 -6.14 -10.59
C GLY A 442 16.05 -7.32 -10.86
N GLU A 443 17.36 -7.19 -10.61
CA GLU A 443 18.34 -8.26 -10.73
C GLU A 443 18.03 -9.38 -9.72
N THR A 444 17.76 -9.02 -8.46
CA THR A 444 17.33 -9.97 -7.41
C THR A 444 16.07 -10.72 -7.83
N PHE A 445 15.10 -10.02 -8.42
CA PHE A 445 13.89 -10.65 -8.95
C PHE A 445 14.16 -11.54 -10.15
N ARG A 446 15.10 -11.19 -11.03
CA ARG A 446 15.45 -12.02 -12.18
C ARG A 446 16.04 -13.35 -11.73
N ASP A 447 16.94 -13.31 -10.75
CA ASP A 447 17.53 -14.51 -10.17
C ASP A 447 16.46 -15.38 -9.51
N PHE A 448 15.52 -14.74 -8.81
CA PHE A 448 14.33 -15.39 -8.28
C PHE A 448 13.43 -15.97 -9.38
N ARG A 449 13.22 -15.27 -10.50
CA ARG A 449 12.39 -15.75 -11.61
C ARG A 449 12.98 -17.00 -12.26
N LEU A 450 14.30 -17.09 -12.33
CA LEU A 450 14.98 -18.30 -12.79
C LEU A 450 14.69 -19.49 -11.86
N ALA A 451 14.58 -19.24 -10.55
CA ALA A 451 14.03 -20.25 -9.64
C ALA A 451 12.55 -20.51 -9.93
N LEU A 452 11.73 -19.48 -10.16
CA LEU A 452 10.29 -19.62 -10.42
C LEU A 452 9.94 -20.37 -11.70
N GLY A 453 10.81 -20.34 -12.70
CA GLY A 453 10.64 -20.97 -14.01
C GLY A 453 10.27 -22.45 -13.94
N ALA A 454 10.55 -23.10 -12.81
CA ALA A 454 10.16 -24.48 -12.52
C ALA A 454 8.67 -24.65 -12.13
N PHE A 455 7.98 -23.62 -11.61
CA PHE A 455 6.66 -23.75 -10.96
C PHE A 455 5.47 -23.16 -11.72
N VAL A 456 5.72 -22.13 -12.54
CA VAL A 456 4.64 -21.40 -13.21
C VAL A 456 4.40 -22.00 -14.59
N SER A 457 3.12 -22.08 -15.01
CA SER A 457 2.76 -22.50 -16.37
C SER A 457 3.63 -21.75 -17.39
N ALA A 458 4.25 -22.51 -18.31
CA ALA A 458 5.07 -21.95 -19.37
C ALA A 458 4.32 -20.87 -20.17
N ALA A 459 2.99 -20.92 -20.21
CA ALA A 459 2.15 -19.90 -20.84
C ALA A 459 2.18 -18.55 -20.10
N ALA A 460 2.06 -18.54 -18.77
CA ALA A 460 2.06 -17.32 -17.96
C ALA A 460 3.45 -16.66 -17.96
N LEU A 461 4.52 -17.45 -17.80
CA LEU A 461 5.90 -16.94 -17.90
C LEU A 461 6.24 -16.42 -19.30
N LYS A 462 5.76 -17.09 -20.35
CA LYS A 462 5.96 -16.63 -21.73
C LYS A 462 5.19 -15.35 -21.99
N LYS A 463 3.96 -15.20 -21.49
CA LYS A 463 3.17 -13.96 -21.60
C LYS A 463 3.88 -12.79 -20.89
N PHE A 464 4.37 -13.02 -19.67
CA PHE A 464 5.10 -12.02 -18.89
C PHE A 464 6.46 -11.64 -19.53
N SER A 465 7.20 -12.61 -20.08
CA SER A 465 8.51 -12.34 -20.70
C SER A 465 8.40 -11.64 -22.05
N LEU A 466 7.38 -11.99 -22.85
CA LEU A 466 7.15 -11.35 -24.14
C LEU A 466 6.73 -9.88 -23.99
N SER A 467 6.05 -9.53 -22.90
CA SER A 467 5.56 -8.17 -22.65
C SER A 467 6.64 -7.24 -22.10
N LEU A 468 7.61 -7.75 -21.33
CA LEU A 468 8.76 -6.97 -20.86
C LEU A 468 9.74 -6.61 -21.99
N ASN A 469 9.84 -7.44 -23.02
CA ASN A 469 10.75 -7.20 -24.15
C ASN A 469 10.16 -6.29 -25.24
N SER A 470 8.87 -5.95 -25.17
CA SER A 470 8.19 -5.09 -26.14
C SER A 470 7.99 -3.65 -25.67
N THR A 471 8.34 -3.36 -24.42
CA THR A 471 8.52 -2.03 -23.83
C THR A 471 9.99 -1.66 -23.84
#